data_AF-A0A3D2QAU1-F1
#
_entry.id   AF-A0A3D2QAU1-F1
#
_cell.length_a   1.000
_cell.length_b   1.000
_cell.length_c   1.000
_cell.angle_alpha   90.00
_cell.angle_beta   90.00
_cell.angle_gamma   90.00
#
_symmetry.space_group_name_H-M   'P 1'
#
loop_
_entity.id
_entity.type
_entity.pdbx_description
1 polymer ?
#
loop_
_entity_poly.entity_id
_entity_poly.type
_entity_poly.pdbx_seq_one_letter_code
_entity_poly.pdbx_strand_id
1 'polypeptide(L)' 'SYIVIHELTHLWEGNHGERFKARMDESYPAWRQRREELKRLAYML' A
#
# COMPACT_ATOMS: atom_id res chain seq x y z
N SER A 1 -2.48 -8.95 4.13
CA SER A 1 -2.99 -7.73 4.77
C SER A 1 -2.72 -6.44 3.99
N TYR A 2 -1.70 -6.35 3.12
CA TYR A 2 -1.39 -5.10 2.38
C TYR A 2 -2.58 -4.48 1.65
N ILE A 3 -3.32 -5.25 0.84
CA ILE A 3 -4.46 -4.72 0.07
C ILE A 3 -5.51 -4.13 1.00
N VAL A 4 -5.91 -4.85 2.06
CA VAL A 4 -6.88 -4.36 3.04
C VAL A 4 -6.42 -3.05 3.69
N ILE A 5 -5.17 -2.96 4.10
CA ILE A 5 -4.63 -1.74 4.74
C ILE A 5 -4.53 -0.59 3.73
N HIS A 6 -4.18 -0.88 2.47
CA HIS A 6 -4.17 0.10 1.38
C HIS A 6 -5.56 0.70 1.17
N GLU A 7 -6.57 -0.13 1.01
CA GLU A 7 -7.95 0.33 0.81
C GLU A 7 -8.49 1.07 2.04
N LEU A 8 -8.20 0.60 3.25
CA LEU A 8 -8.60 1.32 4.46
C LEU A 8 -7.91 2.68 4.58
N THR A 9 -6.66 2.82 4.11
CA THR A 9 -5.94 4.10 4.13
C THR A 9 -6.65 5.17 3.28
N HIS A 10 -7.39 4.75 2.25
CA HIS A 10 -8.19 5.67 1.42
C HIS A 10 -9.34 6.35 2.16
N LEU A 11 -9.73 5.87 3.34
CA LEU A 11 -10.69 6.57 4.20
C LEU A 11 -10.14 7.92 4.71
N TRP A 12 -8.81 8.08 4.80
CA TRP A 12 -8.17 9.34 5.20
C TRP A 12 -7.61 10.11 4.01
N GLU A 13 -7.07 9.42 3.01
CA GLU A 13 -6.33 10.03 1.91
C GLU A 13 -6.81 9.49 0.56
N GLY A 14 -7.53 10.32 -0.21
CA GLY A 14 -8.12 9.89 -1.49
C GLY A 14 -7.11 9.57 -2.60
N ASN A 15 -5.86 10.03 -2.47
CA ASN A 15 -4.79 9.83 -3.45
C ASN A 15 -3.53 9.24 -2.79
N HIS A 16 -2.65 8.60 -3.55
CA HIS A 16 -1.39 8.01 -3.07
C HIS A 16 -0.23 9.01 -2.85
N GLY A 17 -0.56 10.22 -2.38
CA GLY A 17 0.39 11.30 -2.11
C GLY A 17 1.26 11.08 -0.86
N GLU A 18 1.99 12.10 -0.42
CA GLU A 18 2.90 12.00 0.73
C GLU A 18 2.17 11.60 2.02
N ARG A 19 1.00 12.17 2.29
CA ARG A 19 0.20 11.84 3.48
C ARG A 19 -0.28 10.39 3.48
N PHE A 20 -0.69 9.86 2.32
CA PHE A 20 -1.02 8.45 2.16
C PHE A 20 0.20 7.56 2.46
N LYS A 21 1.36 7.90 1.90
CA LYS A 21 2.60 7.14 2.12
C LYS A 21 3.02 7.17 3.58
N ALA A 22 2.89 8.32 4.26
CA ALA A 22 3.18 8.43 5.69
C ALA A 22 2.28 7.53 6.54
N ARG A 23 0.97 7.48 6.26
CA ARG A 23 0.04 6.57 6.95
C ARG A 23 0.36 5.10 6.69
N MET A 24 0.74 4.76 5.46
CA MET A 24 1.19 3.41 5.12
C MET A 24 2.52 3.07 5.82
N ASP A 25 3.43 4.04 5.98
CA ASP A 25 4.69 3.86 6.72
C ASP A 25 4.45 3.52 8.18
N GLU A 26 3.44 4.11 8.82
CA GLU A 26 3.03 3.79 10.19
C GLU A 26 2.26 2.47 10.29
N SER A 27 1.27 2.27 9.42
CA SER A 27 0.31 1.16 9.54
C SER A 27 0.83 -0.16 8.97
N TYR A 28 1.77 -0.11 8.02
CA TYR A 28 2.38 -1.28 7.40
C TYR A 28 3.78 -0.95 6.86
N PRO A 29 4.82 -0.83 7.72
CA PRO A 29 6.15 -0.35 7.33
C PRO A 29 6.79 -1.06 6.11
N ALA A 30 6.48 -2.35 5.91
CA ALA A 30 6.97 -3.16 4.80
C ALA A 30 6.16 -3.02 3.49
N TRP A 31 5.26 -2.04 3.36
CA TRP A 31 4.29 -1.98 2.27
C TRP A 31 4.92 -1.83 0.89
N ARG A 32 6.09 -1.17 0.80
CA ARG A 32 6.83 -1.03 -0.46
C ARG A 32 7.30 -2.39 -0.97
N GLN A 33 7.89 -3.23 -0.11
CA GLN A 33 8.31 -4.58 -0.49
C GLN A 33 7.11 -5.44 -0.89
N ARG A 34 6.01 -5.38 -0.12
CA ARG A 34 4.80 -6.16 -0.40
C ARG A 34 4.13 -5.74 -1.71
N ARG A 35 4.12 -4.44 -2.03
CA ARG A 35 3.65 -3.90 -3.31
C ARG A 35 4.47 -4.43 -4.48
N GLU A 36 5.79 -4.41 -4.36
CA GLU A 36 6.67 -4.91 -5.44
C GLU A 36 6.54 -6.43 -5.63
N GLU A 37 6.36 -7.19 -4.56
CA GLU A 37 6.04 -8.62 -4.66
C GLU A 37 4.72 -8.87 -5.38
N LEU A 38 3.66 -8.14 -5.02
CA LEU A 38 2.35 -8.25 -5.67
C LEU A 38 2.41 -7.89 -7.16
N LYS A 39 3.16 -6.85 -7.53
CA LYS A 39 3.40 -6.51 -8.94
C LYS A 39 4.06 -7.68 -9.68
N ARG A 40 5.11 -8.28 -9.12
CA ARG A 40 5.79 -9.43 -9.76
C ARG A 40 4.83 -10.61 -9.98
N LEU A 41 3.99 -10.92 -9.00
CA LEU A 41 2.97 -11.96 -9.12
C LEU A 41 1.94 -11.63 -10.20
N ALA A 42 1.50 -10.36 -10.27
CA ALA A 42 0.53 -9.91 -11.27
C ALA A 42 1.09 -9.92 -12.71
N TYR A 43 2.40 -9.69 -12.90
CA TYR A 43 3.06 -9.79 -14.21
C TYR A 43 3.36 -11.22 -14.67
N MET A 44 3.21 -12.23 -13.79
CA MET A 44 3.36 -13.65 -14.14
C MET A 44 2.05 -14.33 -14.56
N LEU A 45 0.93 -13.60 -14.51
CA LEU A 45 -0.39 -14.00 -15.00
C LEU A 45 -0.68 -13.31 -16.34
#